data_AF-A0A162CJE0-F1
#
_entry.id   AF-A0A162CJE0-F1
#
_cell.length_a   1.000
_cell.length_b   1.000
_cell.length_c   1.000
_cell.angle_alpha   90.00
_cell.angle_beta   90.00
_cell.angle_gamma   90.00
#
_symmetry.space_group_name_H-M   'P 1'
#
loop_
_entity.id
_entity.type
_entity.pdbx_description
1 polymer ?
#
loop_
_entity_poly.entity_id
_entity_poly.type
_entity_poly.pdbx_seq_one_letter_code
_entity_poly.pdbx_strand_id
1 'polypeptide(L)'
;MIRCITLFFLLISTSVLGSVTTASKVVTEIRIQRYQGDAYYYFTAIGNDWLAPGCQKAKYAYIKESDAGSQAILSIVLTAKATQTPVIFTGTCGDINGNLGYMQITDIRI
;
A
#
# COMPACT_ATOMS: atom_id res chain seq x y z
N MET A 1 -20.20 32.79 37.32
CA MET A 1 -21.00 31.64 36.84
C MET A 1 -20.91 31.57 35.33
N ILE A 2 -20.51 30.40 34.79
CA ILE A 2 -20.73 29.88 33.43
C ILE A 2 -19.97 30.62 32.30
N ARG A 3 -18.75 30.21 31.93
CA ARG A 3 -18.38 29.13 30.97
C ARG A 3 -19.09 29.24 29.61
N CYS A 4 -18.34 29.65 28.58
CA CYS A 4 -18.54 29.14 27.22
C CYS A 4 -17.21 29.23 26.46
N ILE A 5 -16.31 28.29 26.74
CA ILE A 5 -15.11 28.06 25.91
C ILE A 5 -15.60 27.22 24.72
N THR A 6 -15.82 27.87 23.59
CA THR A 6 -16.16 27.19 22.33
C THR A 6 -14.86 26.77 21.67
N LEU A 7 -14.48 25.51 21.89
CA LEU A 7 -13.31 24.87 21.30
C LEU A 7 -13.60 24.59 19.82
N PHE A 8 -13.15 25.48 18.94
CA PHE A 8 -13.18 25.29 17.49
C PHE A 8 -12.09 24.28 17.10
N PHE A 9 -12.44 22.99 17.12
CA PHE A 9 -11.57 21.91 16.64
C PHE A 9 -11.51 21.98 15.11
N LEU A 10 -10.56 22.78 14.60
CA LEU A 10 -10.15 22.76 13.20
C LEU A 10 -9.59 21.36 12.87
N LEU A 11 -10.42 20.56 12.22
CA LEU A 11 -10.01 19.34 11.53
C LEU A 11 -9.11 19.75 10.35
N ILE A 12 -7.82 19.90 10.63
CA ILE A 12 -6.79 20.01 9.59
C ILE A 12 -6.70 18.63 8.95
N SER A 13 -7.43 18.44 7.85
CA SER A 13 -7.25 17.31 6.95
C SER A 13 -5.91 17.47 6.24
N THR A 14 -4.83 17.01 6.87
CA THR A 14 -3.55 16.83 6.17
C THR A 14 -3.71 15.64 5.22
N SER A 15 -3.95 15.92 3.94
CA SER A 15 -3.73 14.96 2.86
C SER A 15 -2.23 14.69 2.79
N VAL A 16 -1.77 13.73 3.59
CA VAL A 16 -0.37 13.31 3.63
C VAL A 16 -0.04 12.63 2.30
N LEU A 17 0.54 13.40 1.38
CA LEU A 17 1.35 12.93 0.25
C LEU A 17 2.69 12.37 0.77
N GLY A 18 2.62 11.49 1.76
CA GLY A 18 3.76 10.94 2.45
C GLY A 18 3.88 9.44 2.21
N SER A 19 5.09 8.93 2.33
CA SER A 19 5.33 7.50 2.36
C SER A 19 4.54 6.86 3.50
N VAL A 20 3.79 5.80 3.19
CA VAL A 20 2.98 5.03 4.14
C VAL A 20 3.56 3.63 4.26
N THR A 21 3.24 2.96 5.36
CA THR A 21 3.67 1.59 5.64
C THR A 21 2.46 0.73 5.98
N THR A 22 2.37 -0.48 5.42
CA THR A 22 1.27 -1.40 5.65
C THR A 22 1.38 -2.06 7.03
N ALA A 23 0.32 -2.75 7.46
CA ALA A 23 0.45 -3.75 8.51
C ALA A 23 1.30 -4.94 8.01
N SER A 24 1.88 -5.71 8.94
CA SER A 24 2.54 -6.98 8.64
C SER A 24 1.49 -8.03 8.28
N LYS A 25 1.50 -8.49 7.02
CA LYS A 25 0.48 -9.42 6.50
C LYS A 25 1.04 -10.42 5.50
N VAL A 26 0.41 -11.60 5.47
CA VAL A 26 0.72 -12.64 4.47
C VAL A 26 0.10 -12.28 3.13
N VAL A 27 0.87 -12.46 2.05
CA VAL A 27 0.41 -12.28 0.67
C VAL A 27 -0.43 -13.48 0.24
N THR A 28 -1.64 -13.23 -0.25
CA THR A 28 -2.57 -14.28 -0.72
C THR A 28 -2.57 -14.43 -2.22
N GLU A 29 -2.45 -13.33 -2.97
CA GLU A 29 -2.49 -13.32 -4.43
C GLU A 29 -1.36 -12.47 -5.00
N ILE A 30 -0.82 -12.95 -6.12
CA ILE A 30 0.15 -12.24 -6.94
C ILE A 30 -0.44 -12.24 -8.35
N ARG A 31 -0.64 -11.06 -8.92
CA ARG A 31 -1.12 -10.89 -10.31
C ARG A 31 -0.10 -10.10 -11.10
N ILE A 32 0.12 -10.52 -12.34
CA ILE A 32 0.88 -9.76 -13.33
C ILE A 32 -0.14 -9.28 -14.36
N GLN A 33 -0.26 -7.97 -14.55
CA GLN A 33 -1.19 -7.41 -15.53
C GLN A 33 -0.48 -6.37 -16.39
N ARG A 34 -0.90 -6.27 -17.65
CA ARG A 34 -0.45 -5.23 -18.57
C ARG A 34 -1.47 -4.11 -18.61
N TYR A 35 -1.00 -2.88 -18.49
CA TYR A 35 -1.81 -1.66 -18.58
C TYR A 35 -1.06 -0.60 -19.37
N GLN A 36 -1.68 -0.05 -20.41
CA GLN A 36 -1.09 0.97 -21.30
C GLN A 36 0.33 0.62 -21.83
N GLY A 37 0.58 -0.66 -22.12
CA GLY A 37 1.86 -1.14 -22.65
C GLY A 37 2.87 -1.57 -21.58
N ASP A 38 2.68 -1.11 -20.35
CA ASP A 38 3.51 -1.44 -19.19
C ASP A 38 3.00 -2.70 -18.47
N ALA A 39 3.90 -3.43 -17.82
CA ALA A 39 3.56 -4.54 -16.94
C ALA A 39 3.67 -4.12 -15.47
N TYR A 40 2.77 -4.64 -14.64
CA TYR A 40 2.70 -4.34 -13.21
C TYR A 40 2.53 -5.61 -12.41
N TYR A 41 3.19 -5.65 -11.26
CA TYR A 41 3.01 -6.67 -10.24
C TYR A 41 2.05 -6.14 -9.18
N TYR A 42 0.99 -6.91 -8.92
CA TYR A 42 -0.01 -6.58 -7.91
C TYR A 42 -0.05 -7.68 -6.85
N PHE A 43 -0.11 -7.25 -5.59
CA PHE A 43 -0.11 -8.12 -4.43
C PHE A 43 -1.32 -7.81 -3.55
N THR A 44 -2.02 -8.84 -3.11
CA THR A 44 -3.11 -8.73 -2.13
C THR A 44 -2.73 -9.42 -0.82
N ALA A 45 -3.17 -8.84 0.29
CA ALA A 45 -2.97 -9.42 1.61
C ALA A 45 -4.11 -10.35 2.03
N ILE A 46 -3.83 -11.18 3.03
CA ILE A 46 -4.88 -11.86 3.80
C ILE A 46 -5.88 -10.85 4.37
N GLY A 47 -7.17 -11.14 4.20
CA GLY A 47 -8.26 -10.23 4.53
C GLY A 47 -8.54 -9.12 3.49
N ASN A 48 -7.87 -9.15 2.33
CA ASN A 48 -8.12 -8.25 1.18
C ASN A 48 -7.90 -6.74 1.45
N ASP A 49 -7.06 -6.40 2.42
CA ASP A 49 -6.69 -5.02 2.75
C ASP A 49 -5.29 -5.01 3.36
N TRP A 50 -4.44 -4.08 2.94
CA TRP A 50 -3.10 -3.87 3.50
C TRP A 50 -3.08 -3.08 4.81
N LEU A 51 -4.20 -2.47 5.20
CA LEU A 51 -4.32 -1.63 6.40
C LEU A 51 -3.27 -0.52 6.46
N ALA A 52 -2.94 0.07 5.31
CA ALA A 52 -1.99 1.17 5.22
C ALA A 52 -2.65 2.48 5.73
N PRO A 53 -2.11 3.12 6.78
CA PRO A 53 -2.61 4.41 7.24
C PRO A 53 -2.57 5.43 6.10
N GLY A 54 -3.67 6.16 5.87
CA GLY A 54 -3.76 7.12 4.76
C GLY A 54 -4.20 6.52 3.41
N CYS A 55 -4.05 5.21 3.20
CA CYS A 55 -4.64 4.51 2.05
C CYS A 55 -5.79 3.60 2.52
N GLN A 56 -6.82 4.20 3.12
CA GLN A 56 -7.97 3.45 3.56
C GLN A 56 -8.58 2.71 2.36
N LYS A 57 -8.64 1.37 2.44
CA LYS A 57 -9.08 0.43 1.39
C LYS A 57 -8.02 0.02 0.37
N ALA A 58 -6.73 0.24 0.61
CA ALA A 58 -5.67 -0.27 -0.26
C ALA A 58 -5.68 -1.81 -0.32
N LYS A 59 -6.41 -2.35 -1.30
CA LYS A 59 -6.53 -3.78 -1.56
C LYS A 59 -5.30 -4.31 -2.29
N TYR A 60 -4.71 -3.48 -3.14
CA TYR A 60 -3.58 -3.86 -3.99
C TYR A 60 -2.36 -3.01 -3.63
N ALA A 61 -1.26 -3.68 -3.29
CA ALA A 61 0.06 -3.09 -3.30
C ALA A 61 0.70 -3.44 -4.65
N TYR A 62 1.28 -2.47 -5.36
CA TYR A 62 1.75 -2.70 -6.72
C TYR A 62 3.09 -2.04 -7.01
N ILE A 63 3.81 -2.59 -7.97
CA ILE A 63 5.04 -1.98 -8.51
C ILE A 63 5.07 -2.21 -10.03
N LYS A 64 5.54 -1.23 -10.78
CA LYS A 64 5.73 -1.39 -12.22
C LYS A 64 6.92 -2.31 -12.45
N GLU A 65 6.82 -3.21 -13.42
CA GLU A 65 7.88 -4.19 -13.69
C GLU A 65 9.20 -3.52 -14.08
N SER A 66 9.15 -2.37 -14.76
CA SER A 66 10.35 -1.62 -15.13
C SER A 66 10.97 -0.80 -13.98
N ASP A 67 10.31 -0.68 -12.82
CA ASP A 67 10.83 0.11 -11.70
C ASP A 67 12.04 -0.59 -11.08
N ALA A 68 13.01 0.20 -10.60
CA ALA A 68 14.20 -0.33 -9.94
C ALA A 68 13.81 -1.20 -8.74
N GLY A 69 14.36 -2.42 -8.67
CA GLY A 69 14.09 -3.36 -7.58
C GLY A 69 12.80 -4.17 -7.70
N SER A 70 11.98 -3.96 -8.75
CA SER A 70 10.73 -4.71 -8.98
C SER A 70 10.90 -6.22 -8.94
N GLN A 71 11.94 -6.75 -9.61
CA GLN A 71 12.26 -8.18 -9.68
C GLN A 71 12.69 -8.74 -8.31
N ALA A 72 13.46 -7.96 -7.54
CA ALA A 72 13.86 -8.33 -6.19
C ALA A 72 12.64 -8.37 -5.26
N ILE A 73 11.78 -7.36 -5.32
CA ILE A 73 10.51 -7.32 -4.58
C ILE A 73 9.64 -8.52 -4.95
N LEU A 74 9.47 -8.81 -6.25
CA LEU A 74 8.70 -9.97 -6.70
C LEU A 74 9.27 -11.29 -6.15
N SER A 75 10.59 -11.46 -6.20
CA SER A 75 11.26 -12.66 -5.66
C SER A 75 11.02 -12.82 -4.15
N ILE A 76 11.13 -11.73 -3.38
CA ILE A 76 10.86 -11.73 -1.93
C ILE A 76 9.39 -12.09 -1.68
N VAL A 77 8.46 -11.48 -2.42
CA VAL A 77 7.02 -11.73 -2.28
C VAL A 77 6.63 -13.17 -2.63
N LEU A 78 7.19 -13.73 -3.72
CA LEU A 78 6.98 -15.12 -4.11
C LEU A 78 7.43 -16.08 -3.00
N THR A 79 8.61 -15.83 -2.45
CA THR A 79 9.18 -16.62 -1.34
C THR A 79 8.30 -16.50 -0.10
N ALA A 80 7.99 -15.27 0.32
CA ALA A 80 7.18 -14.99 1.50
C ALA A 80 5.77 -15.60 1.40
N LYS A 81 5.16 -15.56 0.22
CA LYS A 81 3.88 -16.25 -0.03
C LYS A 81 4.02 -17.76 0.13
N ALA A 82 5.05 -18.37 -0.46
CA ALA A 82 5.27 -19.81 -0.40
C ALA A 82 5.53 -20.31 1.04
N THR A 83 6.20 -19.51 1.86
CA THR A 83 6.52 -19.82 3.26
C THR A 83 5.51 -19.29 4.27
N GLN A 84 4.42 -18.66 3.80
CA GLN A 84 3.43 -17.97 4.64
C GLN A 84 4.06 -16.93 5.58
N THR A 85 5.19 -16.35 5.18
CA THR A 85 5.88 -15.32 5.96
C THR A 85 5.18 -13.97 5.72
N PRO A 86 4.79 -13.26 6.80
CA PRO A 86 4.24 -11.91 6.67
C PRO A 86 5.27 -10.93 6.07
N VAL A 87 4.78 -9.94 5.33
CA VAL A 87 5.59 -8.84 4.80
C VAL A 87 4.99 -7.51 5.18
N ILE A 88 5.85 -6.49 5.19
CA ILE A 88 5.50 -5.08 5.35
C ILE A 88 5.93 -4.36 4.08
N PHE A 89 4.99 -3.66 3.44
CA PHE A 89 5.30 -2.77 2.33
C PHE A 89 5.38 -1.32 2.80
N THR A 90 6.29 -0.58 2.20
CA THR A 90 6.34 0.89 2.28
C THR A 90 6.20 1.46 0.88
N GLY A 91 5.55 2.62 0.77
CA GLY A 91 5.14 3.13 -0.53
C GLY A 91 4.24 4.35 -0.47
N THR A 92 3.62 4.69 -1.59
CA THR A 92 2.75 5.87 -1.73
C THR A 92 1.31 5.45 -1.99
N CYS A 93 0.34 6.13 -1.38
CA CYS A 93 -1.08 5.89 -1.65
C CYS A 93 -1.47 6.33 -3.06
N GLY A 94 -2.33 5.54 -3.71
CA GLY A 94 -2.92 5.88 -4.99
C GLY A 94 -2.35 5.07 -6.16
N ASP A 95 -3.19 4.86 -7.17
CA ASP A 95 -2.74 4.55 -8.52
C ASP A 95 -2.50 5.84 -9.33
N ILE A 96 -2.22 5.70 -10.62
CA ILE A 96 -2.06 6.82 -11.57
C ILE A 96 -3.29 7.74 -11.66
N ASN A 97 -4.47 7.29 -11.22
CA ASN A 97 -5.72 8.05 -11.22
C ASN A 97 -6.08 8.57 -9.80
N GLY A 98 -5.21 8.37 -8.80
CA GLY A 98 -5.45 8.75 -7.42
C GLY A 98 -6.36 7.79 -6.64
N ASN A 99 -6.59 6.58 -7.13
CA ASN A 99 -7.44 5.61 -6.45
C ASN A 99 -6.75 5.03 -5.21
N LEU A 100 -7.27 5.37 -4.03
CA LEU A 100 -6.76 4.93 -2.72
C LEU A 100 -6.94 3.42 -2.46
N GLY A 101 -7.60 2.70 -3.36
CA GLY A 101 -7.64 1.23 -3.41
C GLY A 101 -6.30 0.58 -3.77
N TYR A 102 -5.30 1.39 -4.14
CA TYR A 102 -3.97 0.98 -4.54
C TYR A 102 -2.89 1.68 -3.70
N MET A 103 -1.74 1.02 -3.58
CA MET A 103 -0.53 1.56 -2.98
C MET A 103 0.66 1.20 -3.86
N GLN A 104 1.41 2.19 -4.34
CA GLN A 104 2.63 1.97 -5.10
C GLN A 104 3.78 1.66 -4.15
N ILE A 105 4.40 0.50 -4.28
CA ILE A 105 5.47 0.02 -3.41
C ILE A 105 6.79 0.70 -3.79
N THR A 106 7.54 1.10 -2.77
CA THR A 106 8.92 1.57 -2.89
C THR A 106 9.90 0.70 -2.11
N ASP A 107 9.42 -0.06 -1.11
CA ASP A 107 10.25 -0.93 -0.27
C ASP A 107 9.44 -2.11 0.31
N ILE A 108 10.12 -3.22 0.60
CA ILE A 108 9.58 -4.42 1.23
C ILE A 108 10.49 -4.90 2.36
N ARG A 109 9.87 -5.35 3.45
CA ARG A 109 10.54 -5.98 4.60
C ARG A 109 9.77 -7.21 5.05
N ILE A 110 10.48 -8.13 5.68
CA ILE A 110 9.94 -9.33 6.33
C ILE A 110 9.96 -9.12 7.83
#